data_AF-A0A7R9KYM5-F1
#
_entry.id   AF-A0A7R9KYM5-F1
#
_cell.length_a   1.000
_cell.length_b   1.000
_cell.length_c   1.000
_cell.angle_alpha   90.00
_cell.angle_beta   90.00
_cell.angle_gamma   90.00
#
_symmetry.space_group_name_H-M   'P 1'
#
loop_
_entity.id
_entity.type
_entity.pdbx_description
1 polymer ?
#
loop_
_entity_poly.entity_id
_entity_poly.type
_entity_poly.pdbx_seq_one_letter_code
_entity_poly.pdbx_strand_id
1 'polypeptide(L)'
;MNWTVTGLQEWFLKEDNESVVKNEDFPQMSGKDVAAETDADSREAFQDLISVWVQMGLSTHDMMNRMKEIKQIHSTANRNALKTDTSRLERLIQYTDTKLSKIDAILADLTLPSFRAPTHVSREELGRILVYKFSELEALKKERLNQLTELKSKRDKLLKKMNMKAKELRTATNIPCDEELMHLQSYVSDLTKELSKRFNKYKKIIEKLFKELERDVNSDFEKHLLFEGSDDFILSDDHMKRLATLHSELETCYQQNADKRAEMEKRLDSLWNKLEVEQSYRDAFYRNKNGCKPSVLALLADEVNKYEEPKPQNIQEFIETMINNNDLHLATTRSTPASPQPKLYGVTPSPLPRNCRLIPVAPKKRPFIPF
;
A
#
# COMPACT_ATOMS: atom_id res chain seq x y z
N MET A 1 6.72 -11.59 53.77
CA MET A 1 6.37 -11.53 52.33
C MET A 1 5.19 -12.46 52.06
N ASN A 2 4.19 -12.00 51.32
CA ASN A 2 2.98 -12.78 51.02
C ASN A 2 3.25 -13.61 49.75
N TRP A 3 3.48 -14.92 49.89
CA TRP A 3 3.91 -15.83 48.82
C TRP A 3 2.73 -16.33 47.96
N THR A 4 1.94 -15.42 47.40
CA THR A 4 0.90 -15.75 46.42
C THR A 4 1.51 -15.96 45.04
N VAL A 5 0.75 -16.55 44.10
CA VAL A 5 1.17 -16.68 42.68
C VAL A 5 1.53 -15.32 42.07
N THR A 6 0.78 -14.27 42.40
CA THR A 6 1.09 -12.89 42.01
C THR A 6 2.36 -12.37 42.71
N GLY A 7 2.54 -12.68 43.99
CA GLY A 7 3.75 -12.32 44.75
C GLY A 7 5.02 -12.95 44.19
N LEU A 8 4.97 -14.19 43.70
CA LEU A 8 6.12 -14.85 43.05
C LEU A 8 6.50 -14.17 41.73
N GLN A 9 5.51 -13.80 40.92
CA GLN A 9 5.79 -13.08 39.67
C GLN A 9 6.40 -11.70 39.92
N GLU A 10 5.89 -10.95 40.90
CA GLU A 10 6.47 -9.66 41.27
C GLU A 10 7.87 -9.79 41.88
N TRP A 11 8.12 -10.84 42.66
CA TRP A 11 9.43 -11.09 43.25
C TRP A 11 10.49 -11.34 42.17
N PHE A 12 10.20 -12.22 41.21
CA PHE A 12 11.11 -12.49 40.09
C PHE A 12 11.35 -11.28 39.17
N LEU A 13 10.44 -10.31 39.14
CA LEU A 13 10.58 -9.08 38.36
C LEU A 13 11.32 -7.96 39.09
N LYS A 14 11.49 -8.05 40.42
CA LYS A 14 12.09 -7.00 41.25
C LYS A 14 13.58 -7.19 41.53
N GLU A 15 14.12 -8.40 41.38
CA GLU A 15 15.56 -8.64 41.55
C GLU A 15 16.30 -8.29 40.25
N ASP A 16 17.17 -7.27 40.31
CA ASP A 16 17.97 -6.79 39.19
C ASP A 16 18.89 -7.87 38.60
N ASN A 17 19.09 -7.74 37.29
CA ASN A 17 19.34 -8.82 36.34
C ASN A 17 20.84 -9.09 36.05
N GLU A 18 21.75 -8.79 36.97
CA GLU A 18 23.22 -8.87 36.69
C GLU A 18 23.91 -10.18 37.14
N SER A 19 23.21 -11.13 37.76
CA SER A 19 23.82 -12.38 38.22
C SER A 19 23.01 -13.63 37.86
N VAL A 20 22.63 -13.77 36.59
CA VAL A 20 22.03 -15.03 36.09
C VAL A 20 23.10 -16.13 35.87
N VAL A 21 24.38 -15.88 36.18
CA VAL A 21 25.42 -16.90 36.12
C VAL A 21 26.28 -16.85 37.38
N LYS A 22 26.44 -18.04 37.98
CA LYS A 22 27.26 -18.44 39.14
C LYS A 22 26.56 -18.44 40.50
N ASN A 23 25.76 -19.47 40.73
CA ASN A 23 25.88 -20.22 41.98
C ASN A 23 26.17 -21.68 41.61
N GLU A 24 27.44 -21.97 41.32
CA GLU A 24 27.92 -23.36 41.14
C GLU A 24 27.97 -24.11 42.48
N ASP A 25 27.87 -23.39 43.61
CA ASP A 25 27.86 -23.98 44.94
C ASP A 25 26.51 -23.70 45.61
N PHE A 26 25.55 -24.62 45.46
CA PHE A 26 24.48 -24.71 46.44
C PHE A 26 25.15 -24.89 47.81
N PRO A 27 24.83 -24.06 48.83
CA PRO A 27 25.37 -24.26 50.16
C PRO A 27 25.07 -25.68 50.61
N GLN A 28 26.12 -26.50 50.78
CA GLN A 28 26.01 -27.83 51.36
C GLN A 28 25.89 -27.71 52.88
N MET A 29 25.00 -26.85 53.36
CA MET A 29 24.65 -26.81 54.76
C MET A 29 23.94 -28.13 55.06
N SER A 30 24.69 -29.07 55.61
CA SER A 30 24.14 -30.36 56.00
C SER A 30 23.25 -30.16 57.22
N GLY A 31 22.07 -30.78 57.22
CA GLY A 31 21.22 -30.79 58.41
C GLY A 31 21.92 -31.37 59.63
N LYS A 32 22.99 -32.17 59.44
CA LYS A 32 23.84 -32.68 60.53
C LYS A 32 24.68 -31.59 61.17
N ASP A 33 25.21 -30.65 60.39
CA ASP A 33 26.09 -29.60 60.89
C ASP A 33 25.26 -28.59 61.71
N VAL A 34 24.09 -28.21 61.20
CA VAL A 34 23.13 -27.34 61.90
C VAL A 34 22.62 -27.98 63.19
N ALA A 35 22.33 -29.29 63.15
CA ALA A 35 21.89 -30.01 64.35
C ALA A 35 22.99 -30.05 65.43
N ALA A 36 24.24 -30.28 65.04
CA ALA A 36 25.36 -30.34 65.98
C ALA A 36 25.62 -29.01 66.69
N GLU A 37 25.54 -27.88 65.96
CA GLU A 37 25.66 -26.54 66.53
C GLU A 37 24.49 -26.24 67.49
N THR A 38 23.26 -26.50 67.05
CA THR A 38 22.04 -26.27 67.85
C THR A 38 22.02 -27.13 69.13
N ASP A 39 22.51 -28.37 69.05
CA ASP A 39 22.59 -29.29 70.20
C ASP A 39 23.62 -28.83 71.23
N ALA A 40 24.70 -28.16 70.80
CA ALA A 40 25.71 -27.60 71.70
C ALA A 40 25.13 -26.43 72.51
N ASP A 41 24.51 -25.47 71.82
CA ASP A 41 23.84 -24.31 72.45
C ASP A 41 22.73 -24.75 73.41
N SER A 42 21.92 -25.73 72.98
CA SER A 42 20.84 -26.28 73.79
C SER A 42 21.37 -26.97 75.05
N ARG A 43 22.51 -27.66 74.97
CA ARG A 43 23.11 -28.36 76.10
C ARG A 43 23.56 -27.41 77.19
N GLU A 44 24.25 -26.33 76.83
CA GLU A 44 24.70 -25.29 77.78
C GLU A 44 23.50 -24.64 78.47
N ALA A 45 22.51 -24.18 77.69
CA ALA A 45 21.31 -23.55 78.22
C ALA A 45 20.51 -24.46 79.17
N PHE A 46 20.42 -25.76 78.87
CA PHE A 46 19.74 -26.71 79.76
C PHE A 46 20.52 -27.00 81.05
N GLN A 47 21.86 -26.99 81.01
CA GLN A 47 22.68 -27.12 82.23
C GLN A 47 22.46 -25.95 83.18
N ASP A 48 22.48 -24.72 82.65
CA ASP A 48 22.22 -23.51 83.42
C ASP A 48 20.79 -23.50 83.99
N LEU A 49 19.80 -23.85 83.17
CA LEU A 49 18.39 -23.88 83.59
C LEU A 49 18.15 -24.89 84.73
N ILE A 50 18.76 -26.07 84.65
CA ILE A 50 18.71 -27.07 85.73
C ILE A 50 19.37 -26.50 87.00
N SER A 51 20.52 -25.85 86.87
CA SER A 51 21.21 -25.25 88.02
C SER A 51 20.34 -24.22 88.75
N VAL A 52 19.61 -23.37 87.99
CA VAL A 52 18.66 -22.38 88.53
C VAL A 52 17.48 -23.08 89.19
N TRP A 53 16.92 -24.13 88.60
CA TRP A 53 15.81 -24.88 89.20
C TRP A 53 16.20 -25.58 90.50
N VAL A 54 17.42 -26.11 90.58
CA VAL A 54 17.97 -26.70 91.82
C VAL A 54 18.10 -25.64 92.91
N GLN A 55 18.64 -24.47 92.58
CA GLN A 55 18.77 -23.35 93.53
C GLN A 55 17.41 -22.83 94.03
N MET A 56 16.39 -22.84 93.17
CA MET A 56 15.02 -22.51 93.56
C MET A 56 14.30 -23.60 94.39
N GLY A 57 14.89 -24.80 94.51
CA GLY A 57 14.31 -25.90 95.28
C GLY A 57 13.13 -26.60 94.60
N LEU A 58 13.08 -26.63 93.26
CA LEU A 58 12.00 -27.32 92.54
C LEU A 58 12.05 -28.84 92.75
N SER A 59 10.88 -29.47 92.75
CA SER A 59 10.80 -30.93 92.71
C SER A 59 11.21 -31.47 91.34
N THR A 60 11.73 -32.69 91.28
CA THR A 60 12.03 -33.37 90.01
C THR A 60 10.79 -33.45 89.10
N HIS A 61 9.60 -33.61 89.69
CA HIS A 61 8.35 -33.64 88.94
C HIS A 61 8.08 -32.32 88.22
N ASP A 62 8.25 -31.18 88.90
CA ASP A 62 8.04 -29.84 88.32
C ASP A 62 9.07 -29.53 87.25
N MET A 63 10.34 -29.89 87.46
CA MET A 63 11.39 -29.77 86.46
C MET A 63 11.07 -30.59 85.21
N MET A 64 10.58 -31.83 85.36
CA MET A 64 10.19 -32.68 84.23
C MET A 64 9.00 -32.09 83.47
N ASN A 65 8.01 -31.53 84.16
CA ASN A 65 6.86 -30.88 83.53
C ASN A 65 7.28 -29.65 82.72
N ARG A 66 8.12 -28.78 83.29
CA ARG A 66 8.69 -27.62 82.57
C ARG A 66 9.54 -28.05 81.37
N MET A 67 10.37 -29.09 81.52
CA MET A 67 11.17 -29.62 80.42
C MET A 67 10.30 -30.20 79.29
N LYS A 68 9.17 -30.82 79.63
CA LYS A 68 8.18 -31.30 78.65
C LYS A 68 7.59 -30.14 77.84
N GLU A 69 7.27 -29.02 78.50
CA GLU A 69 6.78 -27.81 77.82
C GLU A 69 7.83 -27.24 76.85
N ILE A 70 9.09 -27.13 77.29
CA ILE A 70 10.19 -26.63 76.44
C ILE A 70 10.39 -27.54 75.22
N LYS A 71 10.40 -28.86 75.41
CA LYS A 71 10.49 -29.83 74.29
C LYS A 71 9.33 -29.68 73.32
N GLN A 72 8.12 -29.44 73.82
CA GLN A 72 6.94 -29.24 73.00
C GLN A 72 7.05 -27.96 72.16
N ILE A 73 7.55 -26.87 72.74
CA ILE A 73 7.78 -25.60 72.04
C ILE A 73 8.79 -25.81 70.90
N HIS A 74 9.95 -26.42 71.19
CA HIS A 74 10.99 -26.68 70.19
C HIS A 74 10.49 -27.57 69.05
N SER A 75 9.80 -28.68 69.37
CA SER A 75 9.21 -29.57 68.36
C SER A 75 8.19 -28.86 67.47
N THR A 76 7.38 -27.98 68.07
CA THR A 76 6.37 -27.21 67.34
C THR A 76 7.02 -26.18 66.41
N ALA A 77 8.05 -25.48 66.87
CA ALA A 77 8.80 -24.52 66.06
C ALA A 77 9.43 -25.18 64.83
N ASN A 78 10.15 -26.30 65.01
CA ASN A 78 10.78 -27.01 63.89
C ASN A 78 9.76 -27.56 62.88
N ARG A 79 8.63 -28.10 63.38
CA ARG A 79 7.53 -28.55 62.51
C ARG A 79 6.93 -27.39 61.71
N ASN A 80 6.77 -26.24 62.34
CA ASN A 80 6.22 -25.04 61.67
C ASN A 80 7.18 -24.49 60.62
N ALA A 81 8.49 -24.45 60.89
CA ALA A 81 9.51 -24.05 59.93
C ALA A 81 9.51 -24.98 58.71
N LEU A 82 9.61 -26.29 58.94
CA LEU A 82 9.58 -27.30 57.87
C LEU A 82 8.30 -27.20 57.02
N LYS A 83 7.14 -27.07 57.67
CA LYS A 83 5.85 -26.92 56.97
C LYS A 83 5.83 -25.66 56.12
N THR A 84 6.32 -24.54 56.64
CA THR A 84 6.35 -23.26 55.92
C THR A 84 7.17 -23.35 54.65
N ASP A 85 8.37 -23.92 54.73
CA ASP A 85 9.28 -24.03 53.59
C ASP A 85 8.84 -25.11 52.59
N THR A 86 8.27 -26.22 53.08
CA THR A 86 7.67 -27.24 52.20
C THR A 86 6.52 -26.65 51.38
N SER A 87 5.60 -25.91 52.02
CA SER A 87 4.52 -25.22 51.32
C SER A 87 5.00 -24.07 50.41
N ARG A 88 6.16 -23.47 50.68
CA ARG A 88 6.80 -22.53 49.75
C ARG A 88 7.30 -23.27 48.51
N LEU A 89 8.00 -24.40 48.68
CA LEU A 89 8.50 -25.21 47.58
C LEU A 89 7.37 -25.74 46.70
N GLU A 90 6.30 -26.27 47.29
CA GLU A 90 5.11 -26.76 46.56
C GLU A 90 4.50 -25.67 45.66
N ARG A 91 4.33 -24.44 46.19
CA ARG A 91 3.83 -23.30 45.40
C ARG A 91 4.78 -22.92 44.28
N LEU A 92 6.08 -22.94 44.54
CA LEU A 92 7.07 -22.63 43.52
C LEU A 92 7.05 -23.68 42.40
N ILE A 93 6.91 -24.97 42.74
CA ILE A 93 6.74 -26.06 41.78
C ILE A 93 5.48 -25.84 40.94
N GLN A 94 4.34 -25.61 41.58
CA GLN A 94 3.07 -25.37 40.88
C GLN A 94 3.15 -24.16 39.95
N TYR A 95 3.78 -23.07 40.39
CA TYR A 95 3.96 -21.85 39.59
C TYR A 95 4.73 -22.12 38.30
N THR A 96 5.87 -22.78 38.44
CA THR A 96 6.79 -23.07 37.32
C THR A 96 6.20 -24.09 36.35
N ASP A 97 5.49 -25.12 36.83
CA ASP A 97 4.76 -26.06 35.94
C ASP A 97 3.64 -25.36 35.18
N THR A 98 2.89 -24.48 35.86
CA THR A 98 1.85 -23.68 35.21
C THR A 98 2.45 -22.74 34.15
N LYS A 99 3.60 -22.12 34.43
CA LYS A 99 4.31 -21.26 33.47
C LYS A 99 4.84 -22.04 32.27
N LEU A 100 5.39 -23.23 32.48
CA LEU A 100 5.81 -24.13 31.39
C LEU A 100 4.65 -24.46 30.46
N SER A 101 3.51 -24.90 31.02
CA SER A 101 2.31 -25.19 30.23
C SER A 101 1.82 -23.99 29.43
N LYS A 102 1.88 -22.77 29.99
CA LYS A 102 1.54 -21.54 29.28
C LYS A 102 2.53 -21.21 28.16
N ILE A 103 3.83 -21.44 28.37
CA ILE A 103 4.86 -21.27 27.35
C ILE A 103 4.61 -22.22 26.19
N ASP A 104 4.35 -23.51 26.48
CA ASP A 104 4.08 -24.52 25.45
C ASP A 104 2.83 -24.17 24.63
N ALA A 105 1.78 -23.66 25.29
CA ALA A 105 0.57 -23.19 24.58
C ALA A 105 0.88 -22.02 23.62
N ILE A 106 1.67 -21.03 24.05
CA ILE A 106 2.05 -19.91 23.18
C ILE A 106 2.96 -20.37 22.03
N LEU A 107 3.89 -21.29 22.28
CA LEU A 107 4.77 -21.85 21.24
C LEU A 107 3.96 -22.62 20.21
N ALA A 108 2.97 -23.42 20.62
CA ALA A 108 2.05 -24.09 19.72
C ALA A 108 1.24 -23.09 18.87
N ASP A 109 0.70 -22.04 19.48
CA ASP A 109 -0.01 -20.97 18.74
C ASP A 109 0.90 -20.29 17.70
N LEU A 110 2.17 -20.05 18.06
CA LEU A 110 3.18 -19.41 17.21
C LEU A 110 3.82 -20.36 16.20
N THR A 111 3.46 -21.65 16.22
CA THR A 111 4.07 -22.72 15.41
C THR A 111 5.59 -22.85 15.61
N LEU A 112 6.06 -22.57 16.83
CA LEU A 112 7.48 -22.63 17.21
C LEU A 112 7.83 -23.95 17.91
N PRO A 113 9.12 -24.36 17.89
CA PRO A 113 9.58 -25.54 18.63
C PRO A 113 9.31 -25.42 20.14
N SER A 114 9.11 -26.57 20.79
CA SER A 114 8.89 -26.63 22.24
C SER A 114 10.08 -26.10 23.04
N PHE A 115 9.79 -25.52 24.20
CA PHE A 115 10.82 -24.99 25.08
C PHE A 115 11.46 -26.11 25.90
N ARG A 116 12.79 -26.25 25.81
CA ARG A 116 13.54 -27.20 26.63
C ARG A 116 14.01 -26.52 27.93
N ALA A 117 13.32 -26.80 29.01
CA ALA A 117 13.70 -26.32 30.34
C ALA A 117 15.08 -26.88 30.77
N PRO A 118 15.97 -26.05 31.34
CA PRO A 118 17.21 -26.53 31.95
C PRO A 118 16.92 -27.49 33.10
N THR A 119 17.60 -28.64 33.14
CA THR A 119 17.41 -29.69 34.15
C THR A 119 18.36 -29.57 35.35
N HIS A 120 19.41 -28.77 35.24
CA HIS A 120 20.49 -28.65 36.23
C HIS A 120 20.44 -27.33 37.01
N VAL A 121 19.24 -26.76 37.19
CA VAL A 121 19.04 -25.46 37.86
C VAL A 121 18.10 -25.60 39.05
N SER A 122 18.20 -24.68 40.01
CA SER A 122 17.26 -24.60 41.12
C SER A 122 15.85 -24.29 40.62
N ARG A 123 14.83 -24.61 41.44
CA ARG A 123 13.44 -24.27 41.07
C ARG A 123 13.21 -22.76 41.01
N GLU A 124 13.94 -21.98 41.80
CA GLU A 124 13.87 -20.51 41.79
C GLU A 124 14.52 -19.95 40.52
N GLU A 125 15.67 -20.49 40.11
CA GLU A 125 16.33 -20.15 38.85
C GLU A 125 15.46 -20.50 37.64
N LEU A 126 14.85 -21.69 37.64
CA LEU A 126 13.88 -22.05 36.62
C LEU A 126 12.72 -21.04 36.58
N GLY A 127 12.21 -20.61 37.74
CA GLY A 127 11.19 -19.55 37.83
C GLY A 127 11.59 -18.27 37.10
N ARG A 128 12.80 -17.77 37.34
CA ARG A 128 13.34 -16.57 36.66
C ARG A 128 13.42 -16.74 35.16
N ILE A 129 13.99 -17.86 34.69
CA ILE A 129 14.11 -18.18 33.26
C ILE A 129 12.73 -18.21 32.59
N LEU A 130 11.75 -18.84 33.22
CA LEU A 130 10.39 -18.96 32.68
C LEU A 130 9.67 -17.61 32.61
N VAL A 131 9.88 -16.71 33.57
CA VAL A 131 9.30 -15.36 33.53
C VAL A 131 9.82 -14.60 32.30
N TYR A 132 11.13 -14.62 32.07
CA TYR A 132 11.73 -13.96 30.92
C TYR A 132 11.23 -14.58 29.60
N LYS A 133 11.30 -15.92 29.49
CA LYS A 133 10.88 -16.60 28.27
C LYS A 133 9.40 -16.37 27.93
N PHE A 134 8.55 -16.38 28.95
CA PHE A 134 7.14 -16.08 28.79
C PHE A 134 6.91 -14.63 28.31
N SER A 135 7.61 -13.66 28.89
CA SER A 135 7.51 -12.25 28.48
C SER A 135 7.97 -12.03 27.03
N GLU A 136 9.06 -12.68 26.62
CA GLU A 136 9.57 -12.65 25.25
C GLU A 136 8.51 -13.16 24.26
N LEU A 137 7.90 -14.31 24.55
CA LEU A 137 6.89 -14.93 23.70
C LEU A 137 5.58 -14.13 23.65
N GLU A 138 5.15 -13.54 24.76
CA GLU A 138 3.99 -12.63 24.78
C GLU A 138 4.24 -11.38 23.93
N ALA A 139 5.45 -10.81 23.99
CA ALA A 139 5.83 -9.67 23.16
C ALA A 139 5.79 -10.04 21.67
N LEU A 140 6.35 -11.20 21.28
CA LEU A 140 6.31 -11.69 19.90
C LEU A 140 4.88 -11.95 19.41
N LYS A 141 4.04 -12.58 20.24
CA LYS A 141 2.61 -12.79 19.95
C LYS A 141 1.90 -11.46 19.69
N LYS A 142 2.13 -10.47 20.55
CA LYS A 142 1.54 -9.14 20.41
C LYS A 142 2.02 -8.46 19.13
N GLU A 143 3.31 -8.54 18.82
CA GLU A 143 3.89 -7.96 17.61
C GLU A 143 3.26 -8.54 16.34
N ARG A 144 3.19 -9.87 16.21
CA ARG A 144 2.57 -10.53 15.04
C ARG A 144 1.09 -10.15 14.87
N LEU A 145 0.34 -10.03 15.96
CA LEU A 145 -1.07 -9.59 15.92
C LEU A 145 -1.20 -8.12 15.51
N ASN A 146 -0.33 -7.25 16.00
CA ASN A 146 -0.30 -5.85 15.58
C ASN A 146 0.02 -5.73 14.09
N GLN A 147 1.07 -6.41 13.60
CA GLN A 147 1.40 -6.44 12.18
C GLN A 147 0.24 -6.95 11.32
N LEU A 148 -0.46 -8.00 11.76
CA LEU A 148 -1.64 -8.51 11.06
C LEU A 148 -2.74 -7.46 10.95
N THR A 149 -3.05 -6.78 12.06
CA THR A 149 -4.10 -5.76 12.09
C THR A 149 -3.75 -4.56 11.22
N GLU A 150 -2.51 -4.10 11.24
CA GLU A 150 -2.02 -3.03 10.37
C GLU A 150 -2.08 -3.41 8.90
N LEU A 151 -1.58 -4.60 8.54
CA LEU A 151 -1.60 -5.09 7.16
C LEU A 151 -3.03 -5.30 6.65
N LYS A 152 -3.93 -5.85 7.47
CA LYS A 152 -5.37 -5.97 7.13
C LYS A 152 -5.99 -4.59 6.90
N SER A 153 -5.74 -3.63 7.80
CA SER A 153 -6.24 -2.26 7.65
C SER A 153 -5.73 -1.60 6.36
N LYS A 154 -4.44 -1.75 6.05
CA LYS A 154 -3.85 -1.22 4.82
C LYS A 154 -4.43 -1.89 3.58
N ARG A 155 -4.55 -3.22 3.58
CA ARG A 155 -5.20 -3.99 2.52
C ARG A 155 -6.62 -3.50 2.28
N ASP A 156 -7.43 -3.37 3.32
CA ASP A 156 -8.84 -3.04 3.21
C ASP A 156 -9.05 -1.61 2.69
N LYS A 157 -8.19 -0.67 3.10
CA LYS A 157 -8.14 0.69 2.53
C LYS A 157 -7.81 0.66 1.03
N LEU A 158 -6.80 -0.11 0.61
CA LEU A 158 -6.43 -0.23 -0.80
C LEU A 158 -7.54 -0.88 -1.63
N LEU A 159 -8.13 -1.98 -1.13
CA LEU A 159 -9.23 -2.66 -1.80
C LEU A 159 -10.46 -1.76 -1.93
N LYS A 160 -10.79 -0.99 -0.88
CA LYS A 160 -11.85 0.03 -0.93
C LYS A 160 -11.55 1.10 -1.97
N LYS A 161 -10.30 1.58 -2.05
CA LYS A 161 -9.86 2.53 -3.10
C LYS A 161 -9.99 1.94 -4.51
N MET A 162 -9.85 0.63 -4.69
CA MET A 162 -9.95 -0.05 -5.99
C MET A 162 -11.34 -0.66 -6.29
N ASN A 163 -12.31 -0.48 -5.39
CA ASN A 163 -13.61 -1.15 -5.40
C ASN A 163 -13.53 -2.68 -5.58
N MET A 164 -12.56 -3.31 -4.91
CA MET A 164 -12.36 -4.76 -4.93
C MET A 164 -12.81 -5.40 -3.63
N LYS A 165 -13.37 -6.61 -3.70
CA LYS A 165 -13.73 -7.39 -2.51
C LYS A 165 -12.50 -8.04 -1.91
N ALA A 166 -12.39 -8.00 -0.58
CA ALA A 166 -11.35 -8.72 0.13
C ALA A 166 -11.60 -10.22 0.05
N LYS A 167 -10.53 -10.97 -0.25
CA LYS A 167 -10.50 -12.41 0.00
C LYS A 167 -10.30 -12.63 1.51
N GLU A 168 -10.99 -13.63 2.03
CA GLU A 168 -10.84 -14.04 3.41
C GLU A 168 -9.43 -14.59 3.64
N LEU A 169 -8.76 -14.09 4.66
CA LEU A 169 -7.44 -14.59 5.06
C LEU A 169 -7.68 -15.80 5.95
N ARG A 170 -7.25 -16.98 5.48
CA ARG A 170 -7.20 -18.19 6.31
C ARG A 170 -5.82 -18.26 6.93
N THR A 171 -5.76 -18.14 8.25
CA THR A 171 -4.54 -18.44 9.02
C THR A 171 -4.67 -19.85 9.58
N ALA A 172 -3.56 -20.58 9.65
CA ALA A 172 -3.55 -21.95 10.19
C ALA A 172 -3.91 -21.98 11.69
N THR A 173 -3.53 -20.93 12.42
CA THR A 173 -3.88 -20.74 13.84
C THR A 173 -4.46 -19.33 14.06
N ASN A 174 -4.72 -18.97 15.31
CA ASN A 174 -5.17 -17.62 15.69
C ASN A 174 -4.06 -16.56 15.58
N ILE A 175 -2.80 -16.96 15.49
CA ILE A 175 -1.66 -16.06 15.34
C ILE A 175 -1.00 -16.35 13.99
N PRO A 176 -0.80 -15.36 13.12
CA PRO A 176 -0.20 -15.64 11.83
C PRO A 176 1.26 -16.05 11.98
N CYS A 177 1.72 -16.97 11.15
CA CYS A 177 3.16 -17.25 11.05
C CYS A 177 3.86 -16.17 10.22
N ASP A 178 5.19 -16.16 10.25
CA ASP A 178 5.98 -15.15 9.52
C ASP A 178 5.75 -15.26 8.00
N GLU A 179 5.58 -16.47 7.46
CA GLU A 179 5.27 -16.68 6.04
C GLU A 179 3.91 -16.09 5.66
N GLU A 180 2.87 -16.29 6.47
CA GLU A 180 1.54 -15.71 6.24
C GLU A 180 1.58 -14.17 6.28
N LEU A 181 2.34 -13.59 7.21
CA LEU A 181 2.56 -12.15 7.28
C LEU A 181 3.31 -11.63 6.04
N MET A 182 4.37 -12.32 5.61
CA MET A 182 5.11 -11.98 4.40
C MET A 182 4.25 -12.05 3.15
N HIS A 183 3.41 -13.08 3.01
CA HIS A 183 2.46 -13.21 1.91
C HIS A 183 1.46 -12.05 1.90
N LEU A 184 0.90 -11.69 3.06
CA LEU A 184 -0.01 -10.56 3.16
C LEU A 184 0.70 -9.22 2.86
N GLN A 185 1.94 -9.05 3.30
CA GLN A 185 2.75 -7.87 3.01
C GLN A 185 3.04 -7.75 1.51
N SER A 186 3.42 -8.84 0.84
CA SER A 186 3.60 -8.88 -0.61
C SER A 186 2.30 -8.53 -1.33
N TYR A 187 1.18 -9.11 -0.92
CA TYR A 187 -0.13 -8.82 -1.50
C TYR A 187 -0.50 -7.33 -1.36
N VAL A 188 -0.28 -6.73 -0.19
CA VAL A 188 -0.48 -5.29 0.02
C VAL A 188 0.44 -4.45 -0.88
N SER A 189 1.69 -4.86 -1.05
CA SER A 189 2.64 -4.21 -1.98
C SER A 189 2.12 -4.25 -3.42
N ASP A 190 1.63 -5.40 -3.88
CA ASP A 190 1.13 -5.57 -5.24
C ASP A 190 -0.16 -4.78 -5.48
N LEU A 191 -1.07 -4.74 -4.50
CA LEU A 191 -2.24 -3.84 -4.54
C LEU A 191 -1.82 -2.37 -4.65
N THR A 192 -0.79 -1.95 -3.92
CA THR A 192 -0.28 -0.57 -3.99
C THR A 192 0.29 -0.25 -5.37
N LYS A 193 1.08 -1.17 -5.95
CA LYS A 193 1.63 -1.02 -7.31
C LYS A 193 0.54 -0.96 -8.36
N GLU A 194 -0.47 -1.83 -8.26
CA GLU A 194 -1.58 -1.87 -9.22
C GLU A 194 -2.44 -0.60 -9.14
N LEU A 195 -2.72 -0.09 -7.93
CA LEU A 195 -3.39 1.19 -7.74
C LEU A 195 -2.63 2.33 -8.45
N SER A 196 -1.33 2.44 -8.20
CA SER A 196 -0.48 3.46 -8.81
C SER A 196 -0.42 3.32 -10.33
N LYS A 197 -0.32 2.09 -10.84
CA LYS A 197 -0.32 1.79 -12.28
C LYS A 197 -1.61 2.24 -12.95
N ARG A 198 -2.78 1.93 -12.36
CA ARG A 198 -4.09 2.35 -12.89
C ARG A 198 -4.21 3.88 -12.90
N PHE A 199 -3.91 4.53 -11.79
CA PHE A 199 -3.95 5.99 -11.68
C PHE A 199 -3.05 6.67 -12.73
N ASN A 200 -1.79 6.26 -12.82
CA ASN A 200 -0.82 6.83 -13.75
C ASN A 200 -1.21 6.63 -15.22
N LYS A 201 -1.92 5.55 -15.56
CA LYS A 201 -2.42 5.33 -16.92
C LYS A 201 -3.45 6.40 -17.30
N TYR A 202 -4.44 6.66 -16.44
CA TYR A 202 -5.47 7.66 -16.73
C TYR A 202 -4.92 9.09 -16.68
N LYS A 203 -4.08 9.39 -15.69
CA LYS A 203 -3.42 10.69 -15.55
C LYS A 203 -2.68 11.08 -16.83
N LYS A 204 -1.85 10.19 -17.37
CA LYS A 204 -1.10 10.42 -18.62
C LYS A 204 -1.99 10.70 -19.84
N ILE A 205 -3.13 10.01 -19.96
CA ILE A 205 -4.06 10.22 -21.08
C ILE A 205 -4.68 11.62 -20.98
N ILE A 206 -5.13 11.98 -19.78
CA ILE A 206 -5.79 13.26 -19.52
C ILE A 206 -4.80 14.42 -19.65
N GLU A 207 -3.59 14.30 -19.09
CA GLU A 207 -2.50 15.27 -19.26
C GLU A 207 -2.21 15.55 -20.76
N LYS A 208 -2.20 14.51 -21.58
CA LYS A 208 -1.99 14.65 -23.02
C LYS A 208 -3.14 15.42 -23.68
N LEU A 209 -4.39 15.12 -23.33
CA LEU A 209 -5.56 15.83 -23.86
C LEU A 209 -5.56 17.31 -23.42
N PHE A 210 -5.27 17.60 -22.16
CA PHE A 210 -5.11 18.98 -21.67
C PHE A 210 -4.05 19.75 -22.46
N LYS A 211 -2.90 19.12 -22.73
CA LYS A 211 -1.82 19.74 -23.52
C LYS A 211 -2.19 19.96 -24.99
N GLU A 212 -2.93 19.05 -25.60
CA GLU A 212 -3.40 19.19 -27.00
C GLU A 212 -4.53 20.20 -27.14
N LEU A 213 -5.32 20.40 -26.08
CA LEU A 213 -6.40 21.38 -26.05
C LEU A 213 -5.98 22.76 -25.55
N GLU A 214 -4.73 22.91 -25.05
CA GLU A 214 -4.23 24.14 -24.40
C GLU A 214 -5.23 24.67 -23.35
N ARG A 215 -5.88 23.75 -22.64
CA ARG A 215 -6.92 24.07 -21.66
C ARG A 215 -6.29 24.28 -20.29
N ASP A 216 -6.69 25.33 -19.60
CA ASP A 216 -6.33 25.52 -18.20
C ASP A 216 -7.13 24.61 -17.26
N VAL A 217 -6.54 24.32 -16.11
CA VAL A 217 -7.12 23.49 -15.04
C VAL A 217 -8.07 24.35 -14.21
N ASN A 218 -9.37 24.07 -14.29
CA ASN A 218 -10.40 24.96 -13.72
C ASN A 218 -11.13 24.36 -12.52
N SER A 219 -11.17 23.03 -12.42
CA SER A 219 -11.81 22.33 -11.30
C SER A 219 -10.77 21.85 -10.29
N ASP A 220 -11.11 21.86 -9.00
CA ASP A 220 -10.26 21.27 -7.97
C ASP A 220 -10.03 19.77 -8.21
N PHE A 221 -11.01 19.06 -8.76
CA PHE A 221 -10.83 17.65 -9.17
C PHE A 221 -9.71 17.48 -10.21
N GLU A 222 -9.63 18.39 -11.19
CA GLU A 222 -8.59 18.37 -12.22
C GLU A 222 -7.23 18.73 -11.62
N LYS A 223 -7.18 19.65 -10.66
CA LYS A 223 -5.95 19.98 -9.93
C LYS A 223 -5.43 18.78 -9.14
N HIS A 224 -6.31 18.13 -8.38
CA HIS A 224 -5.98 16.89 -7.64
C HIS A 224 -5.49 15.80 -8.61
N LEU A 225 -6.14 15.63 -9.75
CA LEU A 225 -5.76 14.62 -10.75
C LEU A 225 -4.38 14.89 -11.39
N LEU A 226 -4.11 16.14 -11.78
CA LEU A 226 -2.94 16.51 -12.58
C LEU A 226 -1.71 16.82 -11.72
N PHE A 227 -1.89 17.48 -10.57
CA PHE A 227 -0.78 17.94 -9.75
C PHE A 227 -0.46 17.03 -8.56
N GLU A 228 -1.42 16.24 -8.06
CA GLU A 228 -1.18 15.34 -6.92
C GLU A 228 -0.80 13.91 -7.34
N GLY A 229 -0.30 13.15 -6.35
CA GLY A 229 0.18 11.78 -6.50
C GLY A 229 -0.91 10.72 -6.36
N SER A 230 -0.59 9.48 -6.73
CA SER A 230 -1.53 8.35 -6.66
C SER A 230 -2.01 8.01 -5.24
N ASP A 231 -1.27 8.43 -4.22
CA ASP A 231 -1.55 8.08 -2.83
C ASP A 231 -2.71 8.88 -2.24
N ASP A 232 -2.95 10.09 -2.74
CA ASP A 232 -4.03 10.97 -2.30
C ASP A 232 -5.31 10.77 -3.11
N PHE A 233 -5.19 10.24 -4.33
CA PHE A 233 -6.32 10.03 -5.21
C PHE A 233 -7.13 8.77 -4.82
N ILE A 234 -8.44 8.95 -4.64
CA ILE A 234 -9.36 7.86 -4.35
C ILE A 234 -9.96 7.36 -5.67
N LEU A 235 -9.69 6.11 -6.06
CA LEU A 235 -10.26 5.47 -7.27
C LEU A 235 -11.65 4.84 -7.00
N SER A 236 -12.51 5.51 -6.23
CA SER A 236 -13.88 5.02 -5.99
C SER A 236 -14.70 5.08 -7.28
N ASP A 237 -15.83 4.36 -7.31
CA ASP A 237 -16.74 4.37 -8.48
C ASP A 237 -17.20 5.79 -8.86
N ASP A 238 -17.39 6.67 -7.88
CA ASP A 238 -17.75 8.08 -8.16
C ASP A 238 -16.59 8.83 -8.83
N HIS A 239 -15.37 8.68 -8.33
CA HIS A 239 -14.19 9.30 -8.94
C HIS A 239 -13.90 8.71 -10.31
N MET A 240 -14.09 7.40 -10.51
CA MET A 240 -13.96 6.75 -11.81
C MET A 240 -15.01 7.25 -12.81
N LYS A 241 -16.25 7.48 -12.36
CA LYS A 241 -17.28 8.12 -13.18
C LYS A 241 -16.89 9.55 -13.55
N ARG A 242 -16.44 10.37 -12.59
CA ARG A 242 -15.96 11.74 -12.87
C ARG A 242 -14.79 11.74 -13.84
N LEU A 243 -13.86 10.81 -13.69
CA LEU A 243 -12.71 10.63 -14.58
C LEU A 243 -13.15 10.26 -16.00
N ALA A 244 -14.11 9.34 -16.12
CA ALA A 244 -14.70 8.94 -17.41
C ALA A 244 -15.44 10.10 -18.08
N THR A 245 -16.22 10.86 -17.32
CA THR A 245 -16.92 12.05 -17.80
C THR A 245 -15.93 13.11 -18.29
N LEU A 246 -14.94 13.47 -17.47
CA LEU A 246 -13.89 14.42 -17.85
C LEU A 246 -13.14 13.97 -19.11
N HIS A 247 -12.76 12.69 -19.17
CA HIS A 247 -12.12 12.13 -20.36
C HIS A 247 -13.03 12.26 -21.60
N SER A 248 -14.32 11.95 -21.48
CA SER A 248 -15.29 12.06 -22.58
C SER A 248 -15.47 13.51 -23.04
N GLU A 249 -15.52 14.46 -22.12
CA GLU A 249 -15.62 15.89 -22.42
C GLU A 249 -14.39 16.39 -23.17
N LEU A 250 -13.19 16.05 -22.70
CA LEU A 250 -11.93 16.40 -23.35
C LEU A 250 -11.82 15.76 -24.74
N GLU A 251 -12.17 14.49 -24.87
CA GLU A 251 -12.15 13.79 -26.17
C GLU A 251 -13.15 14.41 -27.16
N THR A 252 -14.34 14.81 -26.69
CA THR A 252 -15.34 15.48 -27.53
C THR A 252 -14.84 16.84 -28.00
N CYS A 253 -14.23 17.62 -27.10
CA CYS A 253 -13.63 18.91 -27.46
C CYS A 253 -12.47 18.73 -28.45
N TYR A 254 -11.65 17.70 -28.26
CA TYR A 254 -10.56 17.36 -29.18
C TYR A 254 -11.10 17.00 -30.57
N GLN A 255 -12.16 16.20 -30.65
CA GLN A 255 -12.78 15.84 -31.92
C GLN A 255 -13.38 17.06 -32.62
N GLN A 256 -14.07 17.95 -31.89
CA GLN A 256 -14.60 19.20 -32.45
C GLN A 256 -13.49 20.09 -33.02
N ASN A 257 -12.35 20.20 -32.33
CA ASN A 257 -11.19 20.94 -32.83
C ASN A 257 -10.56 20.28 -34.04
N ALA A 258 -10.51 18.94 -34.08
CA ALA A 258 -10.02 18.19 -35.23
C ALA A 258 -10.91 18.38 -36.47
N ASP A 259 -12.23 18.36 -36.28
CA ASP A 259 -13.20 18.57 -37.36
C ASP A 259 -13.11 20.01 -37.91
N LYS A 260 -13.03 21.02 -37.01
CA LYS A 260 -12.79 22.42 -37.40
C LYS A 260 -11.48 22.59 -38.15
N ARG A 261 -10.41 21.93 -37.70
CA ARG A 261 -9.12 21.95 -38.40
C ARG A 261 -9.26 21.40 -39.81
N ALA A 262 -9.86 20.22 -39.96
CA ALA A 262 -10.04 19.58 -41.26
C ALA A 262 -10.89 20.44 -42.22
N GLU A 263 -11.91 21.13 -41.69
CA GLU A 263 -12.72 22.08 -42.46
C GLU A 263 -11.89 23.29 -42.93
N MET A 264 -11.10 23.90 -42.04
CA MET A 264 -10.22 25.02 -42.37
C MET A 264 -9.14 24.62 -43.37
N GLU A 265 -8.51 23.45 -43.21
CA GLU A 265 -7.51 22.93 -44.15
C GLU A 265 -8.13 22.73 -45.54
N LYS A 266 -9.30 22.10 -45.63
CA LYS A 266 -10.02 21.93 -46.90
C LYS A 266 -10.37 23.28 -47.55
N ARG A 267 -10.75 24.28 -46.74
CA ARG A 267 -11.09 25.62 -47.20
C ARG A 267 -9.84 26.35 -47.71
N LEU A 268 -8.74 26.27 -46.97
CA LEU A 268 -7.45 26.87 -47.31
C LEU A 268 -6.87 26.23 -48.58
N ASP A 269 -6.93 24.91 -48.73
CA ASP A 269 -6.51 24.20 -49.95
C ASP A 269 -7.31 24.67 -51.17
N SER A 270 -8.63 24.86 -51.03
CA SER A 270 -9.48 25.39 -52.11
C SER A 270 -9.07 26.81 -52.51
N LEU A 271 -8.79 27.68 -51.55
CA LEU A 271 -8.33 29.05 -51.80
C LEU A 271 -6.96 29.08 -52.46
N TRP A 272 -5.99 28.31 -51.95
CA TRP A 272 -4.67 28.21 -52.53
C TRP A 272 -4.66 27.62 -53.93
N ASN A 273 -5.56 26.68 -54.24
CA ASN A 273 -5.73 26.15 -55.58
C ASN A 273 -6.28 27.20 -56.55
N LYS A 274 -7.21 28.05 -56.11
CA LYS A 274 -7.74 29.16 -56.93
C LYS A 274 -6.72 30.27 -57.18
N LEU A 275 -5.85 30.51 -56.20
CA LEU A 275 -4.83 31.57 -56.23
C LEU A 275 -3.46 31.07 -56.72
N GLU A 276 -3.36 29.81 -57.16
CA GLU A 276 -2.13 29.17 -57.65
C GLU A 276 -0.92 29.32 -56.72
N VAL A 277 -1.15 29.26 -55.39
CA VAL A 277 -0.08 29.41 -54.40
C VAL A 277 0.91 28.24 -54.47
N GLU A 278 2.20 28.57 -54.54
CA GLU A 278 3.31 27.62 -54.69
C GLU A 278 3.33 26.57 -53.56
N GLN A 279 3.57 25.31 -53.93
CA GLN A 279 3.59 24.20 -52.98
C GLN A 279 4.64 24.36 -51.87
N SER A 280 5.80 24.98 -52.18
CA SER A 280 6.87 25.22 -51.20
C SER A 280 6.40 26.09 -50.03
N TYR A 281 5.54 27.07 -50.28
CA TYR A 281 4.92 27.92 -49.25
C TYR A 281 3.91 27.14 -48.41
N ARG A 282 3.07 26.31 -49.04
CA ARG A 282 2.09 25.47 -48.32
C ARG A 282 2.77 24.53 -47.33
N ASP A 283 3.83 23.86 -47.78
CA ASP A 283 4.60 22.94 -46.95
C ASP A 283 5.34 23.68 -45.81
N ALA A 284 5.84 24.89 -46.09
CA ALA A 284 6.45 25.75 -45.06
C ALA A 284 5.41 26.20 -44.02
N PHE A 285 4.18 26.49 -44.43
CA PHE A 285 3.11 26.93 -43.53
C PHE A 285 2.71 25.85 -42.51
N TYR A 286 2.66 24.57 -42.93
CA TYR A 286 2.28 23.45 -42.08
C TYR A 286 3.41 22.86 -41.23
N ARG A 287 4.68 23.10 -41.59
CA ARG A 287 5.86 22.47 -40.96
C ARG A 287 5.84 22.47 -39.42
N ASN A 288 5.33 23.53 -38.82
CA ASN A 288 5.27 23.71 -37.36
C ASN A 288 3.84 23.73 -36.79
N LYS A 289 2.81 23.49 -37.60
CA LYS A 289 1.38 23.58 -37.24
C LYS A 289 0.76 22.19 -37.13
N ASN A 290 1.23 21.45 -36.13
CA ASN A 290 0.81 20.09 -35.85
C ASN A 290 -0.24 20.06 -34.72
N GLY A 291 -1.14 19.07 -34.76
CA GLY A 291 -2.19 18.87 -33.75
C GLY A 291 -3.44 19.73 -33.93
N CYS A 292 -4.34 19.72 -32.94
CA CYS A 292 -5.63 20.40 -32.99
C CYS A 292 -5.74 21.50 -31.92
N LYS A 293 -4.60 22.13 -31.64
CA LYS A 293 -4.46 23.16 -30.61
C LYS A 293 -5.24 24.41 -30.99
N PRO A 294 -5.89 25.10 -30.03
CA PRO A 294 -6.54 26.37 -30.27
C PRO A 294 -5.63 27.41 -30.93
N SER A 295 -4.36 27.50 -30.52
CA SER A 295 -3.37 28.38 -31.14
C SER A 295 -3.14 28.09 -32.63
N VAL A 296 -3.09 26.80 -33.01
CA VAL A 296 -2.94 26.36 -34.40
C VAL A 296 -4.21 26.65 -35.21
N LEU A 297 -5.39 26.43 -34.62
CA LEU A 297 -6.67 26.76 -35.25
C LEU A 297 -6.82 28.27 -35.50
N ALA A 298 -6.36 29.11 -34.58
CA ALA A 298 -6.35 30.56 -34.77
C ALA A 298 -5.46 30.97 -35.96
N LEU A 299 -4.25 30.43 -36.05
CA LEU A 299 -3.35 30.69 -37.19
C LEU A 299 -3.91 30.19 -38.53
N LEU A 300 -4.64 29.07 -38.53
CA LEU A 300 -5.34 28.58 -39.72
C LEU A 300 -6.49 29.51 -40.11
N ALA A 301 -7.26 29.99 -39.14
CA ALA A 301 -8.34 30.94 -39.38
C ALA A 301 -7.81 32.27 -39.93
N ASP A 302 -6.72 32.80 -39.37
CA ASP A 302 -6.08 34.02 -39.84
C ASP A 302 -5.57 33.89 -41.29
N GLU A 303 -4.97 32.74 -41.64
CA GLU A 303 -4.51 32.50 -43.01
C GLU A 303 -5.71 32.33 -43.97
N VAL A 304 -6.79 31.66 -43.56
CA VAL A 304 -8.03 31.62 -44.35
C VAL A 304 -8.57 33.04 -44.56
N ASN A 305 -8.69 33.85 -43.51
CA ASN A 305 -9.18 35.23 -43.58
C ASN A 305 -8.33 36.10 -44.53
N LYS A 306 -7.00 35.97 -44.48
CA LYS A 306 -6.06 36.68 -45.37
C LYS A 306 -6.34 36.45 -46.86
N TYR A 307 -6.86 35.28 -47.24
CA TYR A 307 -7.21 34.95 -48.61
C TYR A 307 -8.70 35.13 -48.93
N GLU A 308 -9.55 35.27 -47.90
CA GLU A 308 -10.98 35.59 -48.07
C GLU A 308 -11.27 37.08 -48.12
N GLU A 309 -10.45 37.92 -47.47
CA GLU A 309 -10.49 39.35 -47.67
C GLU A 309 -10.08 39.66 -49.12
N PRO A 310 -11.01 40.16 -49.97
CA PRO A 310 -10.68 40.47 -51.34
C PRO A 310 -9.71 41.67 -51.32
N LYS A 311 -8.43 41.42 -51.57
CA LYS A 311 -7.52 42.52 -51.86
C LYS A 311 -7.97 43.16 -53.17
N PRO A 312 -8.23 44.48 -53.21
CA PRO A 312 -8.64 45.17 -54.43
C PRO A 312 -7.65 44.97 -55.58
N GLN A 313 -6.37 44.70 -55.24
CA GLN A 313 -5.31 44.37 -56.19
C GLN A 313 -5.53 43.04 -56.91
N ASN A 314 -6.02 41.99 -56.23
CA ASN A 314 -6.28 40.69 -56.88
C ASN A 314 -7.52 40.77 -57.79
N ILE A 315 -8.51 41.58 -57.40
CA ILE A 315 -9.67 41.87 -58.25
C ILE A 315 -9.24 42.73 -59.46
N GLN A 316 -8.37 43.72 -59.26
CA GLN A 316 -7.80 44.51 -60.35
C GLN A 316 -6.98 43.66 -61.31
N GLU A 317 -6.07 42.81 -60.84
CA GLU A 317 -5.28 41.92 -61.69
C GLU A 317 -6.17 40.90 -62.43
N PHE A 318 -7.21 40.38 -61.78
CA PHE A 318 -8.19 39.51 -62.43
C PHE A 318 -9.04 40.25 -63.48
N ILE A 319 -9.45 41.48 -63.19
CA ILE A 319 -10.16 42.34 -64.14
C ILE A 319 -9.23 42.72 -65.30
N GLU A 320 -7.97 43.06 -65.05
CA GLU A 320 -6.98 43.39 -66.09
C GLU A 320 -6.63 42.18 -66.96
N THR A 321 -6.51 40.98 -66.39
CA THR A 321 -6.35 39.75 -67.18
C THR A 321 -7.61 39.41 -67.98
N MET A 322 -8.82 39.63 -67.44
CA MET A 322 -10.07 39.47 -68.18
C MET A 322 -10.23 40.51 -69.30
N ILE A 323 -9.82 41.76 -69.07
CA ILE A 323 -9.82 42.82 -70.08
C ILE A 323 -8.82 42.50 -71.18
N ASN A 324 -7.58 42.14 -70.84
CA ASN A 324 -6.56 41.73 -71.80
C ASN A 324 -6.98 40.47 -72.61
N ASN A 325 -7.68 39.52 -71.99
CA ASN A 325 -8.20 38.34 -72.69
C ASN A 325 -9.42 38.66 -73.58
N ASN A 326 -10.25 39.65 -73.24
CA ASN A 326 -11.34 40.12 -74.09
C ASN A 326 -10.85 40.98 -75.26
N ASP A 327 -9.77 41.74 -75.09
CA ASP A 327 -9.15 42.53 -76.15
C ASP A 327 -8.51 41.64 -77.23
N LEU A 328 -8.08 40.42 -76.89
CA LEU A 328 -7.69 39.41 -77.90
C LEU A 328 -8.89 38.86 -78.70
N HIS A 329 -10.09 38.80 -78.11
CA HIS A 329 -11.28 38.27 -78.78
C HIS A 329 -11.96 39.27 -79.71
N LEU A 330 -11.82 40.58 -79.48
CA LEU A 330 -12.38 41.63 -80.36
C LEU A 330 -11.57 41.84 -81.66
N ALA A 331 -10.31 41.38 -81.71
CA ALA A 331 -9.48 41.49 -82.92
C ALA A 331 -9.76 40.42 -83.99
N THR A 332 -10.54 39.37 -83.69
CA THR A 332 -10.63 38.16 -84.54
C THR A 332 -11.95 38.02 -85.33
N THR A 333 -12.91 38.94 -85.19
CA THR A 333 -14.22 38.82 -85.88
C THR A 333 -14.45 39.87 -86.98
N ARG A 334 -13.56 39.95 -87.98
CA ARG A 334 -13.89 40.49 -89.32
C ARG A 334 -12.96 39.87 -90.38
N SER A 335 -13.35 38.73 -90.96
CA SER A 335 -13.13 38.40 -92.37
C SER A 335 -13.69 37.00 -92.69
N THR A 336 -14.75 36.96 -93.49
CA THR A 336 -15.12 35.79 -94.32
C THR A 336 -14.60 36.08 -95.73
N PRO A 337 -14.22 35.08 -96.56
CA PRO A 337 -15.24 34.43 -97.38
C PRO A 337 -15.02 32.94 -97.77
N ALA A 338 -16.16 32.33 -98.15
CA ALA A 338 -16.40 31.37 -99.23
C ALA A 338 -15.80 29.93 -99.23
N SER A 339 -16.72 28.96 -99.16
CA SER A 339 -16.62 27.53 -99.52
C SER A 339 -16.25 27.28 -101.01
N PRO A 340 -15.86 26.04 -101.41
CA PRO A 340 -16.84 24.98 -101.73
C PRO A 340 -16.51 23.55 -101.23
N GLN A 341 -17.58 22.76 -101.12
CA GLN A 341 -17.72 21.35 -100.69
C GLN A 341 -17.32 20.29 -101.77
N PRO A 342 -17.61 18.97 -101.64
CA PRO A 342 -17.66 18.03 -100.49
C PRO A 342 -16.98 16.66 -100.80
N LYS A 343 -16.79 15.78 -99.81
CA LYS A 343 -17.07 14.32 -99.97
C LYS A 343 -17.59 13.70 -98.67
N LEU A 344 -18.68 12.95 -98.82
CA LEU A 344 -19.39 12.10 -97.86
C LEU A 344 -18.53 10.91 -97.38
N TYR A 345 -18.77 10.40 -96.16
CA TYR A 345 -19.28 9.04 -95.90
C TYR A 345 -19.47 8.75 -94.40
N GLY A 346 -20.61 8.11 -94.04
CA GLY A 346 -20.92 7.25 -92.88
C GLY A 346 -20.91 7.89 -91.47
N VAL A 347 -22.01 8.14 -90.75
CA VAL A 347 -23.11 7.28 -90.22
C VAL A 347 -22.75 6.45 -88.95
N THR A 348 -23.14 7.03 -87.79
CA THR A 348 -23.75 6.47 -86.54
C THR A 348 -22.98 5.54 -85.58
N PRO A 349 -23.46 5.35 -84.31
CA PRO A 349 -23.97 6.34 -83.33
C PRO A 349 -23.37 6.17 -81.90
N SER A 350 -23.53 7.19 -81.06
CA SER A 350 -23.33 7.16 -79.59
C SER A 350 -24.15 6.07 -78.88
N PRO A 351 -23.79 5.66 -77.63
CA PRO A 351 -24.30 6.39 -76.46
C PRO A 351 -23.34 6.50 -75.26
N LEU A 352 -23.50 7.60 -74.50
CA LEU A 352 -23.09 7.79 -73.09
C LEU A 352 -23.86 6.84 -72.14
N PRO A 353 -23.68 6.88 -70.79
CA PRO A 353 -22.51 7.14 -69.92
C PRO A 353 -22.39 6.07 -68.78
N ARG A 354 -21.53 6.33 -67.78
CA ARG A 354 -21.48 5.81 -66.38
C ARG A 354 -20.26 4.92 -66.07
N ASN A 355 -19.38 5.36 -65.18
CA ASN A 355 -19.50 5.08 -63.74
C ASN A 355 -18.24 5.51 -62.98
N CYS A 356 -18.46 6.36 -61.98
CA CYS A 356 -17.60 6.52 -60.82
C CYS A 356 -17.36 5.15 -60.16
N ARG A 357 -16.12 4.83 -59.82
CA ARG A 357 -15.82 3.89 -58.74
C ARG A 357 -15.04 4.60 -57.65
N LEU A 358 -15.81 4.96 -56.63
CA LEU A 358 -15.38 5.21 -55.27
C LEU A 358 -14.60 4.00 -54.76
N ILE A 359 -13.39 4.22 -54.25
CA ILE A 359 -12.68 3.26 -53.40
C ILE A 359 -13.12 3.53 -51.96
N PRO A 360 -13.76 2.58 -51.25
CA PRO A 360 -14.11 2.79 -49.86
C PRO A 360 -12.88 2.54 -48.97
N VAL A 361 -12.46 3.57 -48.25
CA VAL A 361 -11.54 3.45 -47.12
C VAL A 361 -12.31 2.86 -45.94
N ALA A 362 -11.88 1.69 -45.49
CA ALA A 362 -12.46 1.00 -44.34
C ALA A 362 -12.29 1.80 -43.04
N PRO A 363 -13.28 1.79 -42.11
CA PRO A 363 -13.14 2.42 -40.81
C PRO A 363 -12.16 1.63 -39.93
N LYS A 364 -11.10 2.30 -39.46
CA LYS A 364 -10.24 1.78 -38.39
C LYS A 364 -11.09 1.54 -37.14
N LYS A 365 -11.18 0.27 -36.74
CA LYS A 365 -11.78 -0.15 -35.47
C LYS A 365 -11.08 0.58 -34.31
N ARG A 366 -11.85 1.26 -33.47
CA ARG A 366 -11.38 1.80 -32.19
C ARG A 366 -10.95 0.63 -31.29
N PRO A 367 -9.84 0.74 -30.54
CA PRO A 367 -9.56 -0.22 -29.48
C PRO A 367 -10.60 -0.04 -28.38
N PHE A 368 -11.37 -1.10 -28.15
CA PHE A 368 -12.29 -1.25 -27.04
C PHE A 368 -11.46 -1.32 -25.75
N ILE A 369 -11.57 -0.31 -24.88
CA ILE A 369 -11.01 -0.35 -23.53
C ILE A 369 -12.16 -0.72 -22.61
N PRO A 370 -12.15 -1.89 -21.94
CA PRO A 370 -13.18 -2.23 -20.98
C PRO A 370 -13.03 -1.34 -19.74
N PHE A 371 -14.17 -0.83 -19.27
CA PHE A 371 -14.34 -0.15 -17.99
C PHE A 371 -14.16 -1.11 -16.82
#